data_AF-A0A950NQR2-F1
#
_entry.id   AF-A0A950NQR2-F1
#
_cell.length_a   1.000
_cell.length_b   1.000
_cell.length_c   1.000
_cell.angle_alpha   90.00
_cell.angle_beta   90.00
_cell.angle_gamma   90.00
#
_symmetry.space_group_name_H-M   'P 1'
#
loop_
_entity.id
_entity.type
_entity.pdbx_description
1 polymer ?
#
loop_
_entity_poly.entity_id
_entity_poly.type
_entity_poly.pdbx_seq_one_letter_code
_entity_poly.pdbx_strand_id
1 'polypeptide(L)'
;TSYRDIKVIDIAREAGTSPATFYQYFPDVEQAVLVLAEELATDAAYLGDIVRGDWRGDRGAQTARTIVESFLEYYDRHRAVFRVVDLATEEGDLRFKQLRTRALGGITDALCDVVRDFQHEGRLDRDVDSTATAFIMVAMLAHCAAHRYGFEFWGVRTATQVDTLSRILYWNVTGRKIKKPS
;
A
#
# COMPACT_ATOMS: atom_id res chain seq x y z
N THR A 1 9.28 4.80 -19.41
CA THR A 1 9.69 3.62 -20.21
C THR A 1 8.85 2.44 -19.76
N SER A 2 8.22 1.73 -20.69
CA SER A 2 7.39 0.58 -20.35
C SER A 2 8.28 -0.60 -19.97
N TYR A 3 7.79 -1.52 -19.13
CA TYR A 3 8.52 -2.78 -18.88
C TYR A 3 8.71 -3.59 -20.17
N ARG A 4 7.84 -3.37 -21.16
CA ARG A 4 7.90 -3.99 -22.50
C ARG A 4 9.13 -3.59 -23.31
N ASP A 5 9.77 -2.47 -22.95
CA ASP A 5 10.99 -1.99 -23.62
C ASP A 5 12.28 -2.59 -23.01
N ILE A 6 12.17 -3.31 -21.88
CA ILE A 6 13.31 -3.91 -21.19
C ILE A 6 13.83 -5.11 -22.01
N LYS A 7 15.15 -5.17 -22.21
CA LYS A 7 15.78 -6.27 -22.94
C LYS A 7 16.38 -7.28 -21.98
N VAL A 8 16.21 -8.57 -22.29
CA VAL A 8 16.82 -9.68 -21.53
C VAL A 8 18.35 -9.54 -21.43
N ILE A 9 19.01 -9.01 -22.47
CA ILE A 9 20.46 -8.78 -22.45
C ILE A 9 20.88 -7.76 -21.38
N ASP A 10 20.04 -6.75 -21.12
CA ASP A 10 20.32 -5.73 -20.11
C ASP A 10 20.08 -6.29 -18.71
N ILE A 11 19.01 -7.07 -18.51
CA ILE A 11 18.75 -7.80 -17.26
C ILE A 11 19.91 -8.75 -16.94
N ALA A 12 20.32 -9.56 -17.91
CA ALA A 12 21.39 -10.54 -17.73
C ALA A 12 22.71 -9.84 -17.37
N ARG A 13 23.03 -8.73 -18.04
CA ARG A 13 24.22 -7.92 -17.74
C ARG A 13 24.19 -7.38 -16.31
N GLU A 14 23.08 -6.80 -15.89
CA GLU A 14 22.91 -6.24 -14.54
C GLU A 14 22.99 -7.34 -13.46
N ALA A 15 22.41 -8.50 -13.73
CA ALA A 15 22.45 -9.66 -12.83
C ALA A 15 23.78 -10.45 -12.88
N GLY A 16 24.77 -10.01 -13.66
CA GLY A 16 26.06 -10.70 -13.78
C GLY A 16 25.95 -12.10 -14.39
N THR A 17 24.96 -12.34 -15.24
CA THR A 17 24.64 -13.65 -15.82
C THR A 17 24.48 -13.58 -17.36
N SER A 18 24.15 -14.71 -17.99
CA SER A 18 23.90 -14.79 -19.43
C SER A 18 22.40 -14.70 -19.76
N PRO A 19 22.03 -14.21 -20.96
CA PRO A 19 20.63 -14.28 -21.43
C PRO A 19 20.08 -15.71 -21.42
N ALA A 20 20.92 -16.71 -21.70
CA ALA A 20 20.53 -18.12 -21.62
C ALA A 20 20.12 -18.52 -20.19
N THR A 21 20.81 -18.01 -19.17
CA THR A 21 20.44 -18.25 -17.77
C THR A 21 19.11 -17.60 -17.43
N PHE A 22 18.82 -16.38 -17.93
CA PHE A 22 17.50 -15.78 -17.76
C PHE A 22 16.39 -16.69 -18.30
N TYR A 23 16.55 -17.19 -19.53
CA TYR A 23 15.56 -18.06 -20.17
C TYR A 23 15.40 -19.44 -19.52
N GLN A 24 16.30 -19.84 -18.62
CA GLN A 24 16.12 -21.04 -17.79
C GLN A 24 15.04 -20.84 -16.70
N TYR A 25 14.85 -19.60 -16.24
CA TYR A 25 13.89 -19.27 -15.18
C TYR A 25 12.61 -18.62 -15.71
N PHE A 26 12.73 -17.76 -16.71
CA PHE A 26 11.61 -16.97 -17.22
C PHE A 26 11.53 -17.08 -18.74
N PRO A 27 10.37 -17.38 -19.32
CA PRO A 27 10.23 -17.43 -20.78
C PRO A 27 10.37 -16.04 -21.42
N ASP A 28 10.02 -14.97 -20.70
CA ASP A 28 10.12 -13.59 -21.13
C ASP A 28 10.19 -12.62 -19.93
N VAL A 29 10.37 -11.33 -20.22
CA VAL A 29 10.43 -10.27 -19.21
C VAL A 29 9.09 -10.07 -18.50
N GLU A 30 7.96 -10.30 -19.17
CA GLU A 30 6.64 -10.15 -18.57
C GLU A 30 6.45 -11.13 -17.42
N GLN A 31 6.84 -12.40 -17.59
CA GLN A 31 6.79 -13.39 -16.53
C GLN A 31 7.68 -13.03 -15.34
N ALA A 32 8.88 -12.50 -15.59
CA ALA A 32 9.75 -12.03 -14.51
C ALA A 32 9.09 -10.88 -13.71
N VAL A 33 8.43 -9.94 -14.40
CA VAL A 33 7.70 -8.84 -13.76
C VAL A 33 6.47 -9.31 -12.99
N LEU A 34 5.73 -10.30 -13.51
CA LEU A 34 4.59 -10.89 -12.80
C LEU A 34 5.02 -11.54 -11.48
N VAL A 35 6.16 -12.23 -11.46
CA VAL A 35 6.72 -12.79 -10.21
C VAL A 35 7.07 -11.70 -9.21
N LEU A 36 7.74 -10.62 -9.65
CA LEU A 36 8.00 -9.46 -8.77
C LEU A 36 6.70 -8.82 -8.24
N ALA A 37 5.64 -8.80 -9.05
CA ALA A 37 4.34 -8.30 -8.64
C ALA A 37 3.60 -9.26 -7.69
N GLU A 38 3.87 -10.56 -7.73
CA GLU A 38 3.37 -11.53 -6.76
C GLU A 38 3.99 -11.33 -5.38
N GLU A 39 5.28 -11.01 -5.32
CA GLU A 39 6.02 -10.74 -4.08
C GLU A 39 5.40 -9.58 -3.28
N LEU A 40 4.79 -8.59 -3.96
CA LEU A 40 4.06 -7.49 -3.30
C LEU A 40 3.06 -7.99 -2.25
N ALA A 41 2.29 -9.04 -2.55
CA ALA A 41 1.30 -9.55 -1.61
C ALA A 41 1.92 -10.21 -0.39
N THR A 42 3.03 -10.92 -0.58
CA THR A 42 3.76 -11.56 0.51
C THR A 42 4.39 -10.50 1.42
N ASP A 43 5.03 -9.49 0.83
CA ASP A 43 5.74 -8.44 1.55
C ASP A 43 4.79 -7.44 2.22
N ALA A 44 3.51 -7.38 1.82
CA ALA A 44 2.50 -6.55 2.46
C ALA A 44 1.90 -7.18 3.73
N ALA A 45 2.14 -8.47 4.01
CA ALA A 45 1.44 -9.19 5.08
C ALA A 45 1.58 -8.53 6.46
N TYR A 46 2.76 -8.02 6.79
CA TYR A 46 3.04 -7.38 8.07
C TYR A 46 2.21 -6.11 8.31
N LEU A 47 1.74 -5.43 7.26
CA LEU A 47 0.89 -4.24 7.39
C LEU A 47 -0.43 -4.58 8.08
N GLY A 48 -0.99 -5.75 7.80
CA GLY A 48 -2.20 -6.24 8.48
C GLY A 48 -1.97 -6.44 9.98
N ASP A 49 -0.79 -6.89 10.39
CA ASP A 49 -0.47 -7.10 11.81
C ASP A 49 -0.35 -5.77 12.58
N ILE A 50 0.21 -4.73 11.93
CA ILE A 50 0.23 -3.38 12.50
C ILE A 50 -1.20 -2.87 12.68
N VAL A 51 -2.08 -3.08 11.69
CA VAL A 51 -3.49 -2.67 11.76
C VAL A 51 -4.21 -3.36 12.93
N ARG A 52 -3.90 -4.62 13.23
CA ARG A 52 -4.48 -5.35 14.38
C ARG A 52 -3.91 -4.93 15.75
N GLY A 53 -3.05 -3.90 15.79
CA GLY A 53 -2.53 -3.32 17.02
C GLY A 53 -3.57 -2.60 17.89
N ASP A 54 -3.11 -1.89 18.93
CA ASP A 54 -4.01 -1.17 19.83
C ASP A 54 -4.40 0.22 19.28
N TRP A 55 -5.70 0.44 19.14
CA TRP A 55 -6.30 1.70 18.67
C TRP A 55 -6.80 2.63 19.80
N ARG A 56 -6.62 2.25 21.06
CA ARG A 56 -7.17 3.01 22.20
C ARG A 56 -6.18 4.03 22.76
N GLY A 57 -6.70 5.22 23.08
CA GLY A 57 -5.92 6.30 23.70
C GLY A 57 -4.73 6.74 22.83
N ASP A 58 -3.63 7.09 23.48
CA ASP A 58 -2.41 7.58 22.81
C ASP A 58 -1.75 6.48 21.95
N ARG A 59 -1.91 5.22 22.33
CA ARG A 59 -1.43 4.07 21.54
C ARG A 59 -2.11 4.01 20.18
N GLY A 60 -3.38 4.38 20.08
CA GLY A 60 -4.07 4.39 18.78
C GLY A 60 -3.56 5.45 17.81
N ALA A 61 -3.17 6.63 18.30
CA ALA A 61 -2.52 7.63 17.46
C ALA A 61 -1.16 7.12 16.95
N GLN A 62 -0.42 6.40 17.79
CA GLN A 62 0.83 5.76 17.40
C GLN A 62 0.62 4.64 16.38
N THR A 63 -0.39 3.77 16.58
CA THR A 63 -0.75 2.71 15.62
C THR A 63 -1.09 3.29 14.26
N ALA A 64 -1.95 4.32 14.20
CA ALA A 64 -2.27 5.00 12.95
C ALA A 64 -1.02 5.56 12.26
N ARG A 65 -0.10 6.16 13.02
CA ARG A 65 1.16 6.66 12.49
C ARG A 65 2.05 5.55 11.93
N THR A 66 2.23 4.47 12.68
CA THR A 66 3.04 3.34 12.26
C THR A 66 2.47 2.69 10.99
N ILE A 67 1.15 2.56 10.86
CA ILE A 67 0.51 2.08 9.61
C ILE A 67 0.89 2.97 8.44
N VAL A 68 0.75 4.29 8.58
CA VAL A 68 1.05 5.24 7.50
C VAL A 68 2.53 5.19 7.11
N GLU A 69 3.45 5.24 8.09
CA GLU A 69 4.89 5.19 7.84
C GLU A 69 5.29 3.89 7.14
N SER A 70 4.84 2.74 7.66
CA SER A 70 5.12 1.43 7.08
C SER A 70 4.51 1.26 5.69
N PHE A 71 3.29 1.76 5.47
CA PHE A 71 2.65 1.71 4.16
C PHE A 71 3.42 2.54 3.11
N LEU A 72 3.85 3.74 3.47
CA LEU A 72 4.66 4.59 2.60
C LEU A 72 6.04 3.97 2.32
N GLU A 73 6.66 3.34 3.32
CA GLU A 73 7.94 2.64 3.15
C GLU A 73 7.80 1.42 2.25
N TYR A 74 6.77 0.59 2.46
CA TYR A 74 6.45 -0.55 1.61
C TYR A 74 6.28 -0.11 0.15
N TYR A 75 5.49 0.93 -0.11
CA TYR A 75 5.32 1.46 -1.45
C TYR A 75 6.62 1.99 -2.07
N ASP A 76 7.45 2.71 -1.30
CA ASP A 76 8.71 3.25 -1.80
C ASP A 76 9.72 2.14 -2.13
N ARG A 77 9.81 1.11 -1.29
CA ARG A 77 10.64 -0.09 -1.51
C ARG A 77 10.27 -0.80 -2.81
N HIS A 78 8.97 -0.93 -3.10
CA HIS A 78 8.46 -1.60 -4.29
C HIS A 78 8.06 -0.64 -5.42
N ARG A 79 8.52 0.63 -5.38
CA ARG A 79 8.04 1.70 -6.27
C ARG A 79 8.11 1.37 -7.76
N ALA A 80 9.13 0.62 -8.17
CA ALA A 80 9.32 0.27 -9.58
C ALA A 80 8.26 -0.73 -10.05
N VAL A 81 7.97 -1.74 -9.22
CA VAL A 81 6.96 -2.76 -9.50
C VAL A 81 5.56 -2.15 -9.43
N PHE A 82 5.28 -1.33 -8.41
CA PHE A 82 3.99 -0.64 -8.30
C PHE A 82 3.68 0.24 -9.52
N ARG A 83 4.67 1.00 -10.03
CA ARG A 83 4.47 1.78 -11.27
C ARG A 83 4.04 0.92 -12.46
N VAL A 84 4.61 -0.28 -12.60
CA VAL A 84 4.22 -1.22 -13.67
C VAL A 84 2.83 -1.78 -13.42
N VAL A 85 2.55 -2.22 -12.20
CA VAL A 85 1.26 -2.80 -11.80
C VAL A 85 0.13 -1.78 -11.98
N ASP A 86 0.32 -0.54 -11.52
CA ASP A 86 -0.69 0.51 -11.60
C ASP A 86 -0.95 0.88 -13.06
N LEU A 87 0.09 1.12 -13.87
CA LEU A 87 -0.06 1.43 -15.30
C LEU A 87 -0.73 0.28 -16.07
N ALA A 88 -0.30 -0.97 -15.85
CA ALA A 88 -0.90 -2.12 -16.52
C ALA A 88 -2.36 -2.35 -16.09
N THR A 89 -2.71 -2.02 -14.83
CA THR A 89 -4.09 -2.05 -14.34
C THR A 89 -4.94 -0.99 -15.05
N GLU A 90 -4.41 0.22 -15.25
CA GLU A 90 -5.09 1.30 -16.00
C GLU A 90 -5.25 0.96 -17.48
N GLU A 91 -4.29 0.26 -18.09
CA GLU A 91 -4.37 -0.28 -19.45
C GLU A 91 -5.33 -1.48 -19.58
N GLY A 92 -5.81 -2.04 -18.47
CA GLY A 92 -6.82 -3.10 -18.43
C GLY A 92 -6.28 -4.53 -18.29
N ASP A 93 -5.01 -4.74 -17.94
CA ASP A 93 -4.46 -6.08 -17.71
C ASP A 93 -5.00 -6.68 -16.40
N LEU A 94 -5.85 -7.71 -16.54
CA LEU A 94 -6.52 -8.36 -15.43
C LEU A 94 -5.57 -9.10 -14.48
N ARG A 95 -4.41 -9.56 -14.95
CA ARG A 95 -3.41 -10.26 -14.10
C ARG A 95 -2.82 -9.28 -13.10
N PHE A 96 -2.37 -8.12 -13.57
CA PHE A 96 -1.85 -7.05 -12.72
C PHE A 96 -2.92 -6.47 -11.79
N LYS A 97 -4.17 -6.34 -12.27
CA LYS A 97 -5.31 -5.95 -11.42
C LYS A 97 -5.53 -6.92 -10.25
N GLN A 98 -5.47 -8.23 -10.51
CA GLN A 98 -5.61 -9.24 -9.46
C GLN A 98 -4.43 -9.20 -8.47
N LEU A 99 -3.20 -9.03 -8.97
CA LEU A 99 -2.01 -8.89 -8.13
C LEU A 99 -2.10 -7.66 -7.22
N ARG A 100 -2.50 -6.51 -7.76
CA ARG A 100 -2.74 -5.29 -6.99
C ARG A 100 -3.80 -5.48 -5.91
N THR A 101 -4.88 -6.17 -6.26
CA THR A 101 -5.97 -6.48 -5.31
C THR A 101 -5.45 -7.36 -4.17
N ARG A 102 -4.66 -8.40 -4.48
CA ARG A 102 -4.02 -9.26 -3.46
C ARG A 102 -3.05 -8.48 -2.58
N ALA A 103 -2.22 -7.63 -3.18
CA ALA A 103 -1.23 -6.82 -2.47
C ALA A 103 -1.84 -5.87 -1.44
N LEU A 104 -3.03 -5.33 -1.72
CA LEU A 104 -3.74 -4.41 -0.82
C LEU A 104 -4.82 -5.10 0.03
N GLY A 105 -5.13 -6.36 -0.25
CA GLY A 105 -6.22 -7.09 0.40
C GLY A 105 -6.00 -7.28 1.89
N GLY A 106 -4.84 -7.78 2.30
CA GLY A 106 -4.57 -8.11 3.71
C GLY A 106 -4.68 -6.93 4.67
N ILE A 107 -4.20 -5.74 4.27
CA ILE A 107 -4.36 -4.52 5.06
C ILE A 107 -5.81 -4.02 5.04
N THR A 108 -6.51 -4.16 3.91
CA THR A 108 -7.91 -3.75 3.78
C THR A 108 -8.82 -4.58 4.68
N ASP A 109 -8.62 -5.90 4.68
CA ASP A 109 -9.39 -6.83 5.53
C ASP A 109 -9.15 -6.54 7.01
N ALA A 110 -7.89 -6.37 7.42
CA ALA A 110 -7.55 -6.02 8.79
C ALA A 110 -8.19 -4.68 9.21
N LEU A 111 -8.22 -3.69 8.31
CA LEU A 111 -8.81 -2.38 8.61
C LEU A 111 -10.33 -2.45 8.69
N CYS A 112 -10.96 -3.26 7.84
CA CYS A 112 -12.40 -3.52 7.89
C CYS A 112 -12.81 -4.14 9.23
N ASP A 113 -12.06 -5.13 9.71
CA ASP A 113 -12.31 -5.77 11.01
C ASP A 113 -12.18 -4.76 12.16
N VAL A 114 -11.14 -3.95 12.20
CA VAL A 114 -10.97 -2.92 13.25
C VAL A 114 -12.09 -1.88 13.20
N VAL A 115 -12.47 -1.38 12.02
CA VAL A 115 -13.57 -0.40 11.91
C VAL A 115 -14.89 -1.02 12.38
N ARG A 116 -15.14 -2.29 12.04
CA ARG A 116 -16.31 -3.03 12.50
C ARG A 116 -16.35 -3.19 14.02
N ASP A 117 -15.21 -3.49 14.65
CA ASP A 117 -15.10 -3.58 16.11
C ASP A 117 -15.45 -2.25 16.79
N PHE A 118 -14.92 -1.13 16.29
CA PHE A 118 -15.23 0.20 16.82
C PHE A 118 -16.69 0.60 16.61
N GLN A 119 -17.32 0.17 15.50
CA GLN A 119 -18.75 0.33 15.30
C GLN A 119 -19.56 -0.50 16.31
N HIS A 120 -19.20 -1.76 16.55
CA HIS A 120 -19.85 -2.62 17.55
C HIS A 120 -19.71 -2.07 18.98
N GLU A 121 -18.59 -1.43 19.31
CA GLU A 121 -18.38 -0.71 20.58
C GLU A 121 -19.18 0.61 20.70
N GLY A 122 -19.93 1.01 19.67
CA GLY A 122 -20.70 2.25 19.64
C GLY A 122 -19.82 3.50 19.54
N ARG A 123 -18.62 3.37 18.96
CA ARG A 123 -17.67 4.48 18.75
C ARG A 123 -17.85 5.15 17.39
N LEU A 124 -18.47 4.43 16.46
CA LEU A 124 -18.86 4.90 15.14
C LEU A 124 -20.38 4.76 14.99
N ASP A 125 -20.98 5.61 14.17
CA ASP A 125 -22.41 5.53 13.87
C ASP A 125 -22.74 4.23 13.10
N ARG A 126 -23.98 3.73 13.28
CA ARG A 126 -24.42 2.45 12.69
C ARG A 126 -24.56 2.47 11.17
N ASP A 127 -24.63 3.66 10.57
CA ASP A 127 -24.70 3.88 9.13
C ASP A 127 -23.31 3.94 8.47
N VAL A 128 -22.23 3.92 9.25
CA VAL A 128 -20.86 3.78 8.72
C VAL A 128 -20.68 2.40 8.11
N ASP A 129 -20.37 2.34 6.82
CA ASP A 129 -20.00 1.09 6.16
C ASP A 129 -18.53 0.78 6.40
N SER A 130 -18.25 -0.15 7.32
CA SER A 130 -16.89 -0.59 7.66
C SER A 130 -16.04 -1.02 6.46
N THR A 131 -16.67 -1.66 5.46
CA THR A 131 -16.00 -2.11 4.24
C THR A 131 -15.65 -0.89 3.39
N ALA A 132 -16.61 -0.04 3.08
CA ALA A 132 -16.36 1.16 2.28
C ALA A 132 -15.30 2.06 2.93
N THR A 133 -15.37 2.26 4.25
CA THR A 133 -14.37 3.04 5.00
C THR A 133 -12.97 2.43 4.85
N ALA A 134 -12.80 1.12 5.04
CA ALA A 134 -11.50 0.47 4.90
C ALA A 134 -10.94 0.57 3.48
N PHE A 135 -11.76 0.26 2.46
CA PHE A 135 -11.35 0.31 1.05
C PHE A 135 -10.94 1.73 0.63
N ILE A 136 -11.71 2.75 1.01
CA ILE A 136 -11.41 4.15 0.67
C ILE A 136 -10.14 4.62 1.41
N MET A 137 -9.94 4.24 2.67
CA MET A 137 -8.72 4.58 3.40
C MET A 137 -7.49 3.96 2.76
N VAL A 138 -7.53 2.67 2.38
CA VAL A 138 -6.41 2.02 1.68
C VAL A 138 -6.19 2.62 0.29
N ALA A 139 -7.25 2.96 -0.45
CA ALA A 139 -7.12 3.64 -1.74
C ALA A 139 -6.48 5.03 -1.59
N MET A 140 -6.85 5.79 -0.57
CA MET A 140 -6.23 7.08 -0.24
C MET A 140 -4.74 6.90 0.08
N LEU A 141 -4.38 5.94 0.93
CA LEU A 141 -2.99 5.65 1.27
C LEU A 141 -2.18 5.25 0.03
N ALA A 142 -2.70 4.34 -0.80
CA ALA A 142 -2.09 3.92 -2.06
C ALA A 142 -1.85 5.10 -3.00
N HIS A 143 -2.87 5.96 -3.18
CA HIS A 143 -2.75 7.13 -4.03
C HIS A 143 -1.71 8.12 -3.51
N CYS A 144 -1.72 8.42 -2.20
CA CYS A 144 -0.74 9.30 -1.58
C CYS A 144 0.68 8.73 -1.66
N ALA A 145 0.85 7.41 -1.51
CA ALA A 145 2.14 6.75 -1.62
C ALA A 145 2.70 6.82 -3.05
N ALA A 146 1.87 6.50 -4.05
CA ALA A 146 2.24 6.56 -5.48
C ALA A 146 2.62 7.98 -5.93
N HIS A 147 2.02 9.01 -5.33
CA HIS A 147 2.22 10.43 -5.68
C HIS A 147 2.98 11.23 -4.62
N ARG A 148 3.66 10.58 -3.68
CA ARG A 148 4.28 11.18 -2.49
C ARG A 148 5.13 12.42 -2.79
N TYR A 149 5.97 12.35 -3.83
CA TYR A 149 6.86 13.44 -4.24
C TYR A 149 6.11 14.56 -5.00
N GLY A 150 4.96 14.27 -5.60
CA GLY A 150 4.14 15.28 -6.29
C GLY A 150 3.55 16.33 -5.35
N PHE A 151 3.35 15.99 -4.08
CA PHE A 151 2.90 16.92 -3.05
C PHE A 151 3.97 17.95 -2.64
N GLU A 152 5.26 17.67 -2.88
CA GLU A 152 6.34 18.62 -2.59
C GLU A 152 6.23 19.86 -3.48
N PHE A 153 5.69 19.72 -4.70
CA PHE A 153 5.36 20.85 -5.57
C PHE A 153 4.43 21.86 -4.89
N TRP A 154 3.54 21.38 -4.03
CA TRP A 154 2.60 22.20 -3.26
C TRP A 154 3.13 22.54 -1.85
N GLY A 155 4.42 22.31 -1.58
CA GLY A 155 5.06 22.60 -0.30
C GLY A 155 4.73 21.60 0.84
N VAL A 156 4.05 20.49 0.54
CA VAL A 156 3.64 19.50 1.55
C VAL A 156 4.75 18.45 1.72
N ARG A 157 5.61 18.69 2.72
CA ARG A 157 6.70 17.78 3.09
C ARG A 157 6.17 16.42 3.57
N THR A 158 6.99 15.36 3.40
CA THR A 158 6.69 13.99 3.88
C THR A 158 6.15 13.97 5.31
N ALA A 159 6.80 14.67 6.25
CA ALA A 159 6.39 14.66 7.66
C ALA A 159 4.95 15.18 7.86
N THR A 160 4.56 16.20 7.08
CA THR A 160 3.20 16.76 7.10
C THR A 160 2.20 15.77 6.51
N GLN A 161 2.57 15.04 5.44
CA GLN A 161 1.74 13.98 4.87
C GLN A 161 1.49 12.87 5.90
N VAL A 162 2.55 12.39 6.57
CA VAL A 162 2.43 11.37 7.61
C VAL A 162 1.50 11.83 8.73
N ASP A 163 1.70 13.03 9.30
CA ASP A 163 0.83 13.55 10.35
C ASP A 163 -0.64 13.66 9.88
N THR A 164 -0.87 14.15 8.66
CA THR A 164 -2.22 14.35 8.12
C THR A 164 -2.93 13.02 7.86
N LEU A 165 -2.27 12.08 7.18
CA LEU A 165 -2.80 10.75 6.92
C LEU A 165 -3.07 9.99 8.22
N SER A 166 -2.18 10.10 9.21
CA SER A 166 -2.36 9.45 10.52
C SER A 166 -3.59 10.00 11.25
N ARG A 167 -3.82 11.33 11.20
CA ARG A 167 -5.01 11.96 11.78
C ARG A 167 -6.30 11.50 11.09
N ILE A 168 -6.30 11.46 9.76
CA ILE A 168 -7.46 11.03 8.96
C ILE A 168 -7.76 9.56 9.28
N LEU A 169 -6.76 8.70 9.24
CA LEU A 169 -6.88 7.27 9.53
C LEU A 169 -7.41 7.05 10.96
N TYR A 170 -6.78 7.65 11.97
CA TYR A 170 -7.21 7.52 13.36
C TYR A 170 -8.65 7.98 13.57
N TRP A 171 -9.03 9.11 12.98
CA TRP A 171 -10.38 9.64 13.14
C TRP A 171 -11.44 8.74 12.51
N ASN A 172 -11.21 8.26 11.29
CA ASN A 172 -12.16 7.38 10.60
C ASN A 172 -12.29 6.01 11.27
N VAL A 173 -11.24 5.49 11.90
CA VAL A 173 -11.28 4.21 12.61
C VAL A 173 -11.94 4.35 13.98
N THR A 174 -11.65 5.41 14.73
CA THR A 174 -12.01 5.49 16.16
C THR A 174 -13.16 6.42 16.50
N GLY A 175 -13.60 7.26 15.54
CA GLY A 175 -14.54 8.35 15.76
C GLY A 175 -13.96 9.53 16.56
N ARG A 176 -12.65 9.51 16.89
CA ARG A 176 -12.00 10.50 17.75
C ARG A 176 -10.90 11.26 17.03
N LYS A 177 -10.73 12.54 17.37
CA LYS A 177 -9.58 13.33 16.91
C LYS A 177 -8.37 13.02 17.78
N ILE A 178 -7.18 12.93 17.18
CA ILE A 178 -5.90 12.87 17.92
C ILE A 178 -5.79 14.11 18.78
N LYS A 179 -5.62 13.94 20.11
CA LYS A 179 -5.39 15.06 21.03
C LYS A 179 -4.03 15.69 20.71
N LYS A 180 -3.95 17.01 20.62
CA LYS A 180 -2.64 17.68 20.54
C LYS A 180 -1.90 17.43 21.86
N PRO A 181 -0.59 17.08 21.83
CA PRO A 181 0.19 17.10 23.05
C PRO A 181 0.14 18.51 23.65
N SER A 182 -0.04 18.57 24.97
CA SER A 182 -0.13 19.80 25.76
C SER A 182 1.17 20.58 25.70
#